data_AF-X0WC09-F1
#
_entry.id   AF-X0WC09-F1
#
_cell.length_a   1.000
_cell.length_b   1.000
_cell.length_c   1.000
_cell.angle_alpha   90.00
_cell.angle_beta   90.00
_cell.angle_gamma   90.00
#
_symmetry.space_group_name_H-M   'P 1'
#
loop_
_entity.id
_entity.type
_entity.pdbx_description
1 polymer ?
#
loop_
_entity_poly.entity_id
_entity_poly.type
_entity_poly.pdbx_seq_one_letter_code
_entity_poly.pdbx_strand_id
1 'polypeptide(L)' 'DIVSKKPVKAMKERADVCALPAASVIGEAVAAFEIARAMREKFGGDSLAETKRNYSGYLDYLRRR' A
#
# COMPACT_ATOMS: atom_id res chain seq x y z
N ASP A 1 -23.90 27.95 -1.30
CA ASP A 1 -24.49 27.50 -2.57
C ASP A 1 -23.59 27.98 -3.70
N ILE A 2 -23.22 27.10 -4.62
CA ILE A 2 -22.21 27.38 -5.66
C ILE A 2 -22.69 28.49 -6.60
N VAL A 3 -24.00 28.52 -6.90
CA VAL A 3 -24.60 29.48 -7.84
C VAL A 3 -24.84 30.83 -7.15
N SER A 4 -25.59 30.84 -6.05
CA SER A 4 -25.98 32.09 -5.38
C SER A 4 -24.87 32.68 -4.49
N LYS A 5 -23.77 31.96 -4.27
CA LYS A 5 -22.65 32.31 -3.37
C LYS A 5 -23.06 32.61 -1.93
N LYS A 6 -24.31 32.32 -1.56
CA LYS A 6 -24.83 32.50 -0.20
C LYS A 6 -24.35 31.36 0.70
N PRO A 7 -24.18 31.62 2.01
CA PRO A 7 -23.89 30.56 2.98
C PRO A 7 -25.02 29.53 3.01
N VAL A 8 -24.68 28.26 2.85
CA VAL A 8 -25.61 27.12 3.01
C VAL A 8 -24.91 25.98 3.73
N LYS A 9 -25.65 25.11 4.42
CA LYS A 9 -25.09 23.89 5.00
C LYS A 9 -24.69 22.92 3.88
N ALA A 10 -23.53 22.26 4.04
CA ALA A 10 -23.10 21.21 3.13
C ALA A 10 -23.97 19.95 3.31
N MET A 11 -24.21 19.24 2.21
CA MET A 11 -24.92 17.96 2.23
C MET A 11 -24.01 16.86 2.79
N LYS A 12 -24.57 15.96 3.60
CA LYS A 12 -23.84 14.84 4.22
C LYS A 12 -24.16 13.57 3.44
N GLU A 13 -23.23 13.13 2.59
CA GLU A 13 -23.42 11.95 1.72
C GLU A 13 -23.25 10.61 2.47
N ARG A 14 -22.34 10.57 3.46
CA ARG A 14 -22.10 9.39 4.31
C ARG A 14 -22.27 9.74 5.77
N ALA A 15 -22.86 8.82 6.55
CA ALA A 15 -23.26 9.07 7.92
C ALA A 15 -22.30 8.55 8.99
N ASP A 16 -21.25 7.80 8.62
CA ASP A 16 -20.32 7.19 9.58
C ASP A 16 -19.61 8.22 10.45
N VAL A 17 -19.43 7.86 11.72
CA VAL A 17 -18.71 8.68 12.70
C VAL A 17 -17.20 8.45 12.58
N CYS A 18 -16.78 7.23 12.25
CA CYS A 18 -15.38 6.86 12.11
C CYS A 18 -15.19 5.81 11.01
N ALA A 19 -14.31 6.10 10.06
CA ALA A 19 -13.88 5.18 9.00
C ALA A 19 -12.48 4.59 9.25
N LEU A 20 -11.88 4.85 10.42
CA LEU A 20 -10.48 4.50 10.71
C LEU A 20 -10.18 3.00 10.59
N PRO A 21 -11.03 2.07 11.10
CA PRO A 21 -10.75 0.64 10.98
C PRO A 21 -10.76 0.16 9.51
N ALA A 22 -11.62 0.75 8.67
CA ALA A 22 -11.61 0.42 7.24
C ALA A 22 -10.38 1.04 6.54
N ALA A 23 -10.00 2.26 6.94
CA ALA A 23 -8.82 2.93 6.40
C ALA A 23 -7.51 2.20 6.77
N SER A 24 -7.41 1.55 7.94
CA SER A 24 -6.20 0.80 8.32
C SER A 24 -5.97 -0.42 7.42
N VAL A 25 -7.02 -1.16 7.09
CA VAL A 25 -6.95 -2.30 6.15
C VAL A 25 -6.49 -1.84 4.77
N ILE A 26 -7.00 -0.68 4.31
CA ILE A 26 -6.55 -0.07 3.05
C ILE A 26 -5.06 0.31 3.13
N GLY A 27 -4.65 0.93 4.24
CA GLY A 27 -3.25 1.30 4.46
C GLY A 27 -2.30 0.10 4.41
N GLU A 28 -2.65 -1.00 5.04
CA GLU A 28 -1.88 -2.25 5.01
C GLU A 28 -1.79 -2.82 3.59
N ALA A 29 -2.89 -2.82 2.84
CA ALA A 29 -2.91 -3.33 1.46
C ALA A 29 -2.05 -2.48 0.51
N VAL A 30 -2.13 -1.14 0.63
CA VAL A 30 -1.31 -0.22 -0.17
C VAL A 30 0.17 -0.38 0.17
N ALA A 31 0.53 -0.50 1.45
CA ALA A 31 1.90 -0.72 1.86
C ALA A 31 2.45 -2.06 1.35
N ALA A 32 1.66 -3.14 1.47
CA ALA A 32 2.04 -4.46 0.96
C ALA A 32 2.30 -4.46 -0.55
N PHE A 33 1.49 -3.71 -1.31
CA PHE A 33 1.66 -3.57 -2.76
C PHE A 33 2.99 -2.89 -3.12
N GLU A 34 3.32 -1.78 -2.47
CA GLU A 34 4.60 -1.08 -2.72
C GLU A 34 5.82 -1.91 -2.27
N ILE A 35 5.72 -2.62 -1.15
CA ILE A 35 6.77 -3.55 -0.70
C ILE A 35 6.96 -4.65 -1.74
N ALA A 36 5.88 -5.26 -2.25
CA ALA A 36 5.96 -6.29 -3.28
C ALA A 36 6.60 -5.76 -4.58
N ARG A 37 6.28 -4.53 -4.98
CA ARG A 37 6.89 -3.86 -6.13
C ARG A 37 8.40 -3.69 -5.94
N ALA A 38 8.83 -3.18 -4.79
CA ALA A 38 10.25 -3.00 -4.46
C ALA A 38 11.00 -4.35 -4.38
N MET A 39 10.35 -5.39 -3.83
CA MET A 39 10.90 -6.75 -3.80
C MET A 39 11.11 -7.29 -5.23
N ARG A 40 10.14 -7.10 -6.13
CA ARG A 40 10.25 -7.54 -7.51
C ARG A 40 11.31 -6.74 -8.28
N GLU A 41 11.43 -5.45 -8.05
CA GLU A 41 12.48 -4.62 -8.67
C GLU A 41 13.89 -5.04 -8.24
N LYS A 42 14.08 -5.32 -6.94
CA LYS A 42 15.39 -5.71 -6.40
C LYS A 42 15.77 -7.15 -6.70
N PHE A 43 14.85 -8.09 -6.53
CA PHE A 43 15.15 -9.53 -6.59
C PHE A 43 14.73 -10.18 -7.91
N GLY A 44 13.89 -9.51 -8.71
CA GLY A 44 13.43 -10.00 -10.01
C GLY A 44 12.73 -11.36 -9.93
N GLY A 45 12.79 -12.08 -11.04
CA GLY A 45 12.27 -13.43 -11.20
C GLY A 45 10.85 -13.48 -11.76
N ASP A 46 10.60 -14.52 -12.56
CA ASP A 46 9.31 -14.77 -13.20
C ASP A 46 8.49 -15.83 -12.44
N SER A 47 9.12 -16.50 -11.46
CA SER A 47 8.46 -17.42 -10.54
C SER A 47 8.81 -17.10 -9.09
N LEU A 48 7.89 -17.41 -8.17
CA LEU A 48 8.13 -17.19 -6.74
C LEU A 48 9.34 -17.97 -6.21
N ALA A 49 9.61 -19.15 -6.77
CA ALA A 49 10.79 -19.94 -6.40
C ALA A 49 12.10 -19.23 -6.77
N GLU A 50 12.15 -18.61 -7.94
CA GLU A 50 13.29 -17.84 -8.41
C GLU A 50 13.50 -16.58 -7.55
N THR A 51 12.46 -15.77 -7.34
CA THR A 51 12.54 -14.58 -6.48
C THR A 51 13.03 -14.93 -5.07
N LYS A 52 12.54 -16.04 -4.49
CA LYS A 52 12.99 -16.53 -3.18
C LYS A 52 14.46 -16.92 -3.18
N ARG A 53 14.94 -17.63 -4.20
CA ARG A 53 16.36 -18.00 -4.33
C ARG A 53 17.25 -16.76 -4.42
N ASN A 54 16.84 -15.75 -5.20
CA ASN A 54 17.59 -14.50 -5.36
C ASN A 54 17.65 -13.71 -4.04
N TYR A 55 16.53 -13.66 -3.32
CA TYR A 55 16.44 -13.06 -1.98
C TYR A 55 17.35 -13.76 -0.96
N SER A 56 17.28 -15.09 -0.87
CA SER A 56 18.12 -15.88 0.04
C SER A 56 19.61 -15.73 -0.30
N GLY A 57 19.98 -15.76 -1.58
CA GLY A 57 21.36 -15.54 -2.01
C GLY A 57 21.90 -14.16 -1.62
N TYR A 58 21.07 -13.12 -1.72
CA TYR A 58 21.43 -11.78 -1.23
C TYR A 58 21.68 -11.76 0.28
N LEU A 59 20.81 -12.41 1.08
CA LEU A 59 21.01 -12.50 2.52
C LEU A 59 22.28 -13.27 2.90
N ASP A 60 22.58 -14.36 2.21
CA ASP A 60 23.78 -15.15 2.46
C ASP A 60 25.05 -14.38 2.10
N TYR A 61 25.03 -13.60 1.00
CA TYR A 61 26.10 -12.66 0.68
C TYR A 61 26.31 -11.64 1.80
N LEU A 62 25.24 -11.03 2.32
CA LEU A 62 25.33 -10.06 3.40
C LEU A 62 25.87 -10.67 4.70
N ARG A 63 25.57 -11.94 4.99
CA ARG A 63 26.06 -12.64 6.19
C ARG A 63 27.54 -13.02 6.13
N ARG A 64 28.07 -13.22 4.92
CA ARG A 64 29.49 -13.55 4.70
C ARG A 64 30.40 -12.33 4.73
N ARG A 65 29.80 -11.14 4.78
CA ARG A 65 30.47 -9.85 4.82
C ARG A 65 30.54 -9.36 6.26
#